data_AF-A0A3S1EL51-F1
#
_entry.id   AF-A0A3S1EL51-F1
#
_cell.length_a   1.000
_cell.length_b   1.000
_cell.length_c   1.000
_cell.angle_alpha   90.00
_cell.angle_beta   90.00
_cell.angle_gamma   90.00
#
_symmetry.space_group_name_H-M   'P 1'
#
loop_
_entity.id
_entity.type
_entity.pdbx_description
1 polymer ?
#
loop_
_entity_poly.entity_id
_entity_poly.type
_entity_poly.pdbx_seq_one_letter_code
_entity_poly.pdbx_strand_id
1 'polypeptide(L)' 'MSKAFLSHIDSELEGLKSAGLYKSERVISSMQSAEIEVTGQKVLNFCANNYLGLADSPDLRDAAKRALDRYGYGMA' A
#
# COMPACT_ATOMS: atom_id res chain seq x y z
N MET A 1 -11.09 -25.84 6.53
CA MET A 1 -10.12 -26.19 5.47
C MET A 1 -9.43 -27.49 5.84
N SER A 2 -9.09 -28.35 4.87
CA SER A 2 -8.37 -29.60 5.15
C SER A 2 -6.88 -29.34 5.40
N LYS A 3 -6.25 -30.22 6.19
CA LYS A 3 -4.80 -30.17 6.45
C LYS A 3 -3.97 -30.30 5.17
N ALA A 4 -4.45 -31.10 4.21
CA ALA A 4 -3.79 -31.30 2.92
C ALA A 4 -3.72 -30.01 2.09
N PHE A 5 -4.79 -29.21 2.08
CA PHE A 5 -4.81 -27.94 1.38
C PHE A 5 -3.78 -26.95 1.97
N LEU A 6 -3.76 -26.77 3.29
CA LEU A 6 -2.81 -25.87 3.93
C LEU A 6 -1.35 -26.31 3.70
N SER A 7 -1.06 -27.61 3.78
CA SER A 7 0.27 -28.15 3.50
C SER A 7 0.72 -27.90 2.06
N HIS A 8 -0.22 -27.93 1.09
CA HIS A 8 0.09 -27.59 -0.29
C HIS A 8 0.43 -26.10 -0.43
N ILE A 9 -0.35 -25.21 0.18
CA ILE A 9 -0.07 -23.77 0.18
C ILE A 9 1.29 -23.47 0.81
N ASP A 10 1.63 -24.10 1.93
CA ASP A 10 2.94 -23.90 2.58
C ASP A 10 4.09 -24.32 1.65
N SER A 11 3.94 -25.45 0.95
CA SER A 11 4.93 -25.92 -0.03
C SER A 11 5.11 -24.95 -1.20
N GLU A 12 4.02 -24.40 -1.73
CA GLU A 12 4.09 -23.39 -2.81
C GLU A 12 4.78 -22.10 -2.33
N LEU A 13 4.48 -21.66 -1.10
CA LEU A 13 5.11 -20.48 -0.51
C LEU A 13 6.62 -20.67 -0.30
N GLU A 14 7.06 -21.83 0.18
CA GLU A 14 8.49 -22.15 0.31
C GLU A 14 9.16 -22.28 -1.07
N GLY A 15 8.45 -22.81 -2.07
CA GLY A 15 8.89 -22.80 -3.47
C GLY A 15 9.15 -21.38 -3.98
N LEU A 16 8.22 -20.44 -3.74
CA LEU A 16 8.39 -19.04 -4.13
C LEU A 16 9.55 -18.35 -3.40
N LYS A 17 9.74 -18.63 -2.11
CA LYS A 17 10.84 -18.05 -1.31
C LYS A 17 12.20 -18.55 -1.80
N SER A 18 12.35 -19.85 -2.02
CA SER A 18 13.59 -20.45 -2.51
C SER A 18 13.94 -20.00 -3.94
N ALA A 19 12.92 -19.75 -4.77
CA ALA A 19 13.09 -19.22 -6.12
C ALA A 19 13.31 -17.69 -6.19
N GLY A 20 13.25 -16.96 -5.06
CA GLY A 20 13.34 -15.49 -5.06
C GLY A 20 12.14 -14.77 -5.70
N LEU A 21 11.02 -15.47 -5.87
CA LEU A 21 9.77 -14.96 -6.44
C LEU A 21 8.78 -14.48 -5.38
N TYR A 22 9.02 -14.81 -4.12
CA TYR A 22 8.21 -14.35 -2.99
C TYR A 22 8.36 -12.84 -2.81
N LYS A 23 7.23 -12.13 -2.79
CA LYS A 23 7.19 -10.68 -2.58
C LYS A 23 6.96 -10.39 -1.10
N SER A 24 7.98 -9.81 -0.46
CA SER A 24 7.82 -9.20 0.86
C SER A 24 7.45 -7.73 0.70
N GLU A 25 6.39 -7.30 1.38
CA GLU A 25 5.95 -5.91 1.36
C GLU A 25 6.88 -5.03 2.20
N ARG A 26 7.09 -3.79 1.74
CA ARG A 26 7.76 -2.75 2.50
C ARG A 26 6.72 -1.73 2.96
N VAL A 27 6.61 -1.53 4.26
CA VAL A 27 5.64 -0.59 4.83
C VAL A 27 6.12 0.84 4.63
N ILE A 28 5.27 1.66 4.00
CA ILE A 28 5.44 3.11 3.89
C ILE A 28 4.70 3.75 5.07
N SER A 29 5.40 4.52 5.91
CA SER A 29 4.84 5.17 7.11
C SER A 29 4.51 6.65 6.92
N SER A 30 4.86 7.24 5.77
CA SER A 30 4.56 8.63 5.41
C SER A 30 3.37 8.74 4.44
N MET A 31 2.91 9.98 4.19
CA MET A 31 2.08 10.26 3.02
C MET A 31 2.85 10.00 1.72
N GLN A 32 2.12 9.80 0.62
CA GLN A 32 2.74 9.53 -0.68
C GLN A 32 3.33 10.81 -1.29
N SER A 33 4.63 10.78 -1.60
CA SER A 33 5.37 11.91 -2.16
C SER A 33 6.62 11.44 -2.90
N ALA A 34 7.41 12.36 -3.44
CA ALA A 34 8.72 12.06 -4.02
C ALA A 34 9.71 11.55 -2.96
N GLU A 35 9.68 12.09 -1.73
CA GLU A 35 10.37 11.54 -0.55
C GLU A 35 9.34 10.82 0.33
N ILE A 36 9.62 9.57 0.70
CA ILE A 36 8.77 8.77 1.58
C ILE A 36 9.57 8.15 2.72
N GLU A 37 8.88 7.74 3.78
CA GLU A 37 9.46 6.93 4.85
C GLU A 37 9.13 5.46 4.66
N VAL A 38 10.15 4.62 4.51
CA VAL A 38 10.05 3.16 4.38
C VAL A 38 10.91 2.52 5.45
N THR A 39 10.32 1.65 6.28
CA THR A 39 11.06 0.94 7.34
C THR A 39 11.88 1.88 8.24
N GLY A 40 11.36 3.08 8.54
CA GLY A 40 12.02 4.11 9.35
C GLY A 40 13.12 4.91 8.65
N GLN A 41 13.28 4.77 7.32
CA GLN A 41 14.27 5.51 6.53
C GLN A 41 13.60 6.40 5.48
N LYS A 42 14.15 7.60 5.28
CA LYS A 42 13.73 8.51 4.22
C LYS A 42 14.41 8.14 2.90
N VAL A 43 13.61 7.95 1.86
CA VAL A 43 14.06 7.53 0.53
C VAL A 43 13.29 8.25 -0.57
N LEU A 44 13.87 8.35 -1.77
CA LEU A 44 13.16 8.84 -2.95
C LEU A 44 12.35 7.72 -3.63
N ASN A 45 11.08 7.98 -3.93
CA ASN A 45 10.15 7.01 -4.49
C ASN A 45 10.04 7.13 -6.02
N PHE A 46 10.70 6.21 -6.74
CA PHE A 46 10.65 6.12 -8.20
C PHE A 46 9.73 4.99 -8.72
N CYS A 47 8.96 4.35 -7.83
CA CYS A 47 8.06 3.24 -8.20
C CYS A 47 6.61 3.50 -7.80
N ALA A 48 6.19 4.76 -7.73
CA ALA A 48 4.81 5.16 -7.51
C ALA A 48 4.07 5.45 -8.82
N ASN A 49 2.76 5.24 -8.80
CA ASN A 49 1.84 5.70 -9.86
C ASN A 49 1.38 7.16 -9.63
N ASN A 50 2.08 7.93 -8.80
CA ASN A 50 1.74 9.30 -8.43
C ASN A 50 2.36 10.33 -9.40
N TYR A 51 2.05 10.20 -10.69
CA TYR A 51 2.74 10.92 -11.77
C TYR A 51 2.69 12.45 -11.63
N LEU A 52 1.57 13.00 -11.17
CA LEU A 52 1.37 14.45 -11.01
C LEU A 52 1.63 14.94 -9.57
N GLY A 53 2.06 14.05 -8.67
CA GLY A 53 2.29 14.41 -7.26
C GLY A 53 1.03 14.71 -6.45
N LEU A 54 -0.16 14.34 -6.93
CA LEU A 54 -1.43 14.74 -6.32
C LEU A 54 -1.89 13.85 -5.16
N ALA A 55 -1.26 12.70 -4.92
CA ALA A 55 -1.68 11.75 -3.88
C ALA A 55 -1.67 12.34 -2.45
N ASP A 56 -0.84 13.35 -2.17
CA ASP A 56 -0.84 14.12 -0.91
C ASP A 56 -1.13 15.62 -1.13
N SER A 57 -1.86 15.95 -2.20
CA SER A 57 -2.23 17.34 -2.50
C SER A 57 -3.08 17.95 -1.37
N PRO A 58 -2.70 19.13 -0.82
CA PRO A 58 -3.51 19.84 0.17
C PRO A 58 -4.92 20.16 -0.34
N ASP A 59 -5.04 20.59 -1.60
CA ASP A 59 -6.31 20.98 -2.21
C ASP A 59 -7.29 19.79 -2.31
N LEU A 60 -6.78 18.62 -2.72
CA LEU A 60 -7.59 17.40 -2.80
C LEU A 60 -8.01 16.90 -1.42
N ARG A 61 -7.11 16.94 -0.44
CA ARG A 61 -7.42 16.54 0.94
C ARG A 61 -8.50 17.43 1.54
N ASP A 62 -8.42 18.74 1.32
CA ASP A 62 -9.43 19.67 1.84
C ASP A 62 -10.76 19.55 1.10
N ALA A 63 -10.73 19.27 -0.22
CA ALA A 63 -11.95 18.93 -0.96
C ALA A 63 -12.61 17.65 -0.43
N ALA A 64 -11.83 16.62 -0.12
CA ALA A 64 -12.33 15.36 0.44
C ALA A 64 -12.97 15.56 1.82
N LYS A 65 -12.34 16.34 2.71
CA LYS A 65 -12.92 16.69 4.03
C LYS A 65 -14.27 17.38 3.89
N ARG A 66 -14.36 18.42 3.04
CA ARG A 66 -15.61 19.14 2.79
C ARG A 66 -16.70 18.25 2.21
N ALA A 67 -16.33 17.29 1.36
CA ALA A 67 -17.27 16.32 0.81
C ALA A 67 -17.83 15.40 1.90
N LEU A 68 -16.98 14.92 2.81
CA LEU A 68 -17.41 14.10 3.95
C LEU A 68 -18.35 14.87 4.88
N ASP A 69 -18.05 16.13 5.19
CA ASP A 69 -18.91 16.98 6.02
C ASP A 69 -20.29 17.20 5.37
N ARG A 70 -20.31 17.37 4.03
CA ARG A 70 -21.52 17.69 3.28
C ARG A 70 -22.40 16.48 2.99
N TYR A 71 -21.80 15.34 2.67
CA TYR A 71 -22.51 14.17 2.11
C TYR A 71 -22.49 12.95 3.03
N GLY A 72 -21.72 12.97 4.11
CA GLY A 72 -21.49 11.80 4.95
C GLY A 72 -20.52 10.80 4.30
N TYR A 73 -20.22 9.73 5.04
CA TYR A 73 -19.22 8.73 4.62
C TYR A 73 -19.81 7.60 3.76
N GLY A 74 -21.07 7.21 3.97
CA GLY A 74 -21.63 6.00 3.38
C GLY A 74 -23.11 6.10 3.03
N MET A 75 -23.54 5.20 2.16
CA MET A 75 -24.95 4.96 1.81
C MET A 75 -25.64 4.19 2.96
N ALA A 76 -26.89 4.55 3.26
CA ALA A 76 -27.77 3.81 4.16
C ALA A 76 -28.59 2.76 3.40
#